data_AF-A0A6F8YYY6-F1
#
_entry.id   AF-A0A6F8YYY6-F1
#
_cell.length_a   1.000
_cell.length_b   1.000
_cell.length_c   1.000
_cell.angle_alpha   90.00
_cell.angle_beta   90.00
_cell.angle_gamma   90.00
#
_symmetry.space_group_name_H-M   'P 1'
#
loop_
_entity.id
_entity.type
_entity.pdbx_description
1 polymer ?
#
loop_
_entity_poly.entity_id
_entity_poly.type
_entity_poly.pdbx_seq_one_letter_code
_entity_poly.pdbx_strand_id
1 'polypeptide(L)'
;MGLDRDRHRALPGIQPADVEELLARGATVVVLSRGMRLRLEVDPRTLTLLRERGVEVRVAETTEAVRVYNELAGTTAVGGLFHSTC
;
A
#
# COMPACT_ATOMS: atom_id res chain seq x y z
N MET A 1 -23.83 28.02 3.66
CA MET A 1 -24.15 27.20 4.84
C MET A 1 -24.13 25.74 4.39
N GLY A 2 -23.04 25.04 4.68
CA GLY A 2 -22.81 23.66 4.25
C GLY A 2 -21.41 23.29 4.69
N LEU A 3 -21.28 23.00 5.98
CA LEU A 3 -20.02 22.85 6.70
C LEU A 3 -19.18 21.70 6.13
N ASP A 4 -17.92 22.02 5.83
CA ASP A 4 -16.76 21.12 5.84
C ASP A 4 -16.78 20.20 7.06
N ARG A 5 -17.22 18.94 6.91
CA ARG A 5 -16.89 17.85 7.84
C ARG A 5 -16.98 16.48 7.15
N ASP A 6 -16.20 16.27 6.10
CA ASP A 6 -15.71 14.91 5.82
C ASP A 6 -14.62 14.60 6.85
N ARG A 7 -15.09 14.21 8.03
CA ARG A 7 -14.25 13.63 9.07
C ARG A 7 -13.60 12.42 8.44
N HIS A 8 -12.27 12.43 8.37
CA HIS A 8 -11.43 11.29 8.01
C HIS A 8 -11.76 10.11 8.95
N ARG A 9 -12.81 9.36 8.62
CA ARG A 9 -12.97 8.02 9.17
C ARG A 9 -11.98 7.18 8.38
N ALA A 10 -10.80 6.93 8.95
CA ALA A 10 -9.91 5.90 8.44
C ALA A 10 -10.74 4.62 8.42
N LEU A 11 -11.10 4.18 7.21
CA LEU A 11 -11.63 2.84 7.02
C LEU A 11 -10.50 1.89 7.44
N PRO A 12 -10.81 0.76 8.09
CA PRO A 12 -9.77 -0.18 8.47
C PRO A 12 -9.01 -0.64 7.22
N GLY A 13 -7.68 -0.62 7.26
CA GLY A 13 -6.82 -1.03 6.14
C GLY A 13 -5.83 0.03 5.67
N ILE A 14 -5.00 -0.33 4.70
CA ILE A 14 -3.97 0.54 4.11
C ILE A 14 -4.64 1.67 3.31
N GLN A 15 -4.40 2.91 3.73
CA GLN A 15 -4.99 4.15 3.21
C GLN A 15 -4.13 4.79 2.12
N PRO A 16 -4.70 5.70 1.29
CA PRO A 16 -3.93 6.43 0.29
C PRO A 16 -2.73 7.20 0.88
N ALA A 17 -2.91 7.79 2.06
CA ALA A 17 -1.86 8.52 2.76
C ALA A 17 -0.66 7.63 3.12
N ASP A 18 -0.88 6.33 3.38
CA ASP A 18 0.19 5.41 3.76
C ASP A 18 1.17 5.16 2.60
N VAL A 19 0.73 5.33 1.35
CA VAL A 19 1.56 5.09 0.14
C VAL A 19 2.09 6.37 -0.50
N GLU A 20 1.74 7.55 0.00
CA GLU A 20 2.18 8.84 -0.56
C GLU A 20 3.70 9.00 -0.51
N GLU A 21 4.35 8.60 0.59
CA GLU A 21 5.80 8.69 0.69
C GLU A 21 6.51 7.78 -0.32
N LEU A 22 5.98 6.58 -0.57
CA LEU A 22 6.53 5.65 -1.55
C LEU A 22 6.45 6.23 -2.97
N LEU A 23 5.31 6.85 -3.29
CA LEU A 23 5.11 7.56 -4.56
C LEU A 23 6.05 8.76 -4.69
N ALA A 24 6.19 9.56 -3.62
CA ALA A 24 7.07 10.73 -3.60
C ALA A 24 8.55 10.34 -3.79
N ARG A 25 8.95 9.16 -3.32
CA ARG A 25 10.29 8.58 -3.50
C ARG A 25 10.48 7.89 -4.86
N GLY A 26 9.46 7.86 -5.71
CA GLY A 26 9.56 7.35 -7.08
C GLY A 26 9.40 5.83 -7.21
N ALA A 27 8.69 5.17 -6.29
CA ALA A 27 8.41 3.74 -6.43
C ALA A 27 7.61 3.45 -7.71
N THR A 28 8.09 2.51 -8.53
CA THR A 28 7.43 2.01 -9.73
C THR A 28 6.63 0.72 -9.47
N VAL A 29 6.96 0.03 -8.38
CA VAL A 29 6.21 -1.11 -7.85
C VAL A 29 5.98 -0.89 -6.36
N VAL A 30 4.77 -1.17 -5.86
CA VAL A 30 4.44 -1.12 -4.44
C VAL A 30 3.94 -2.48 -3.95
N VAL A 31 4.59 -3.00 -2.91
CA VAL A 31 4.20 -4.24 -2.24
C VAL A 31 3.42 -3.90 -0.97
N LEU A 32 2.19 -4.39 -0.85
CA LEU A 32 1.31 -4.15 0.30
C LEU A 32 1.05 -5.48 1.02
N SER A 33 1.51 -5.61 2.26
CA SER A 33 1.25 -6.81 3.05
C SER A 33 -0.04 -6.69 3.88
N ARG A 34 -0.83 -7.76 3.91
CA ARG A 34 -2.11 -7.84 4.65
C ARG A 34 -1.98 -8.49 6.03
N GLY A 35 -0.76 -8.67 6.51
CA GLY A 35 -0.47 -9.40 7.74
C GLY A 35 -0.41 -10.91 7.55
N MET A 36 0.08 -11.59 8.59
CA MET A 36 0.26 -13.06 8.63
C MET A 36 -1.04 -13.84 8.46
N ARG A 37 -2.19 -13.22 8.80
CA ARG A 37 -3.53 -13.81 8.68
C ARG A 37 -4.42 -13.11 7.65
N LEU A 38 -3.86 -12.26 6.78
CA LEU A 38 -4.60 -11.55 5.71
C LEU A 38 -5.78 -10.69 6.19
N ARG A 39 -5.76 -10.26 7.45
CA ARG A 39 -6.87 -9.53 8.09
C ARG A 39 -6.84 -8.04 7.78
N LEU A 40 -5.67 -7.48 7.50
CA LEU A 40 -5.57 -6.09 7.09
C LEU A 40 -6.11 -5.96 5.66
N GLU A 41 -7.05 -5.05 5.47
CA GLU A 41 -7.60 -4.72 4.15
C GLU A 41 -6.76 -3.63 3.47
N VAL A 42 -7.01 -3.41 2.18
CA VAL A 42 -6.46 -2.29 1.43
C VAL A 42 -7.63 -1.46 0.95
N ASP A 43 -7.62 -0.15 1.25
CA ASP A 43 -8.67 0.74 0.76
C ASP A 43 -8.66 0.76 -0.79
N PRO A 44 -9.80 0.56 -1.46
CA PRO A 44 -9.87 0.62 -2.93
C PRO A 44 -9.35 1.93 -3.53
N ARG A 45 -9.41 3.03 -2.78
CA ARG A 45 -8.83 4.32 -3.19
C ARG A 45 -7.32 4.27 -3.24
N THR A 46 -6.67 3.50 -2.35
CA THR A 46 -5.21 3.26 -2.39
C THR A 46 -4.83 2.53 -3.67
N LEU A 47 -5.54 1.46 -4.02
CA LEU A 47 -5.31 0.71 -5.27
C LEU A 47 -5.55 1.58 -6.51
N THR A 48 -6.59 2.41 -6.47
CA THR A 48 -6.91 3.33 -7.57
C THR A 48 -5.82 4.38 -7.73
N LEU A 49 -5.39 5.03 -6.64
CA LEU A 49 -4.29 5.99 -6.64
C LEU A 49 -3.01 5.40 -7.25
N LEU A 50 -2.58 4.23 -6.79
CA LEU A 50 -1.36 3.58 -7.30
C LEU A 50 -1.48 3.28 -8.80
N ARG A 51 -2.61 2.74 -9.25
CA ARG A 51 -2.88 2.46 -10.66
C ARG A 51 -2.89 3.72 -11.52
N GLU A 52 -3.53 4.80 -11.06
CA GLU A 52 -3.57 6.09 -11.76
C GLU A 52 -2.18 6.72 -11.90
N ARG A 53 -1.27 6.42 -10.97
CA ARG A 53 0.14 6.83 -11.03
C ARG A 53 1.01 5.88 -11.86
N GLY A 54 0.42 4.86 -12.49
CA GLY A 54 1.15 3.87 -13.29
C GLY A 54 2.04 2.94 -12.46
N VAL A 55 1.78 2.81 -11.16
CA VAL A 55 2.54 1.96 -10.25
C VAL A 55 1.94 0.56 -10.23
N GLU A 56 2.77 -0.46 -10.41
CA GLU A 56 2.35 -1.85 -10.25
C GLU A 56 2.14 -2.17 -8.77
N VAL A 57 1.05 -2.87 -8.43
CA VAL A 57 0.73 -3.20 -7.04
C VAL A 57 0.76 -4.71 -6.83
N ARG A 58 1.47 -5.17 -5.80
CA ARG A 58 1.50 -6.55 -5.33
C ARG A 58 0.90 -6.61 -3.92
N VAL A 59 -0.23 -7.27 -3.75
CA VAL A 59 -0.88 -7.44 -2.44
C VAL A 59 -0.74 -8.89 -1.99
N ALA A 60 -0.16 -9.13 -0.81
CA ALA A 60 0.14 -10.49 -0.36
C ALA A 60 0.08 -10.64 1.17
N GLU A 61 0.20 -11.89 1.64
CA GLU A 61 0.60 -12.22 3.01
C GLU A 61 2.03 -11.68 3.26
N THR A 62 2.38 -11.41 4.52
CA THR A 62 3.65 -10.74 4.87
C THR A 62 4.91 -11.50 4.47
N THR A 63 4.99 -12.82 4.65
CA THR A 63 6.17 -13.59 4.22
C THR A 63 6.35 -13.56 2.71
N GLU A 64 5.25 -13.70 1.98
CA GLU A 64 5.24 -13.60 0.52
C GLU A 64 5.56 -12.17 0.03
N ALA A 65 5.02 -11.16 0.69
CA ALA A 65 5.33 -9.76 0.41
C ALA A 65 6.82 -9.47 0.56
N VAL A 66 7.45 -9.96 1.64
CA VAL A 66 8.90 -9.80 1.87
C VAL A 66 9.70 -10.51 0.77
N ARG A 67 9.30 -11.71 0.36
CA ARG A 67 9.93 -12.44 -0.75
C ARG A 67 9.88 -11.62 -2.04
N VAL A 68 8.69 -11.17 -2.45
CA VAL A 68 8.49 -10.36 -3.66
C VAL A 68 9.29 -9.06 -3.62
N TYR A 69 9.30 -8.37 -2.48
CA TYR A 69 10.08 -7.14 -2.32
C TYR A 69 11.58 -7.39 -2.52
N ASN A 70 12.12 -8.42 -1.85
CA ASN A 70 13.55 -8.74 -1.93
C ASN A 70 13.99 -9.14 -3.35
N GLU A 71 13.13 -9.81 -4.11
CA GLU A 71 13.37 -10.13 -5.53
C GLU A 71 13.47 -8.87 -6.41
N LEU A 72 12.71 -7.83 -6.08
CA LEU A 72 12.63 -6.58 -6.85
C LEU A 72 13.66 -5.54 -6.42
N ALA A 73 14.05 -5.50 -5.14
CA ALA A 73 14.84 -4.41 -4.54
C ALA A 73 16.20 -4.15 -5.22
N GLY A 74 16.78 -5.16 -5.88
CA GLY A 74 18.05 -5.01 -6.59
C GLY A 74 17.94 -4.39 -7.99
N THR A 75 16.76 -4.36 -8.59
CA THR A 75 16.58 -4.04 -10.02
C THR A 75 15.45 -3.06 -10.29
N THR A 76 14.57 -2.86 -9.32
CA THR A 76 13.32 -2.11 -9.46
C THR A 76 13.22 -1.10 -8.33
N ALA A 77 12.72 0.11 -8.62
CA ALA A 77 12.36 1.08 -7.59
C ALA A 77 11.10 0.60 -6.85
N VAL A 78 11.26 -0.36 -5.95
CA VAL A 78 10.17 -0.97 -5.19
C VAL A 78 9.99 -0.26 -3.85
N GLY A 79 8.74 0.08 -3.53
CA GLY A 79 8.31 0.49 -2.19
C GLY A 79 7.51 -0.61 -1.52
N GLY A 80 7.47 -0.63 -0.19
CA GLY A 80 6.71 -1.65 0.54
C GLY A 80 6.12 -1.16 1.84
N LEU A 81 4.89 -1.59 2.14
CA LEU A 81 4.25 -1.46 3.44
C LEU A 81 4.04 -2.86 4.03
N PHE A 82 4.64 -3.11 5.19
CA PHE A 82 4.65 -4.43 5.82
C PHE A 82 3.97 -4.39 7.18
N HIS A 83 2.84 -5.08 7.28
CA HIS A 83 2.20 -5.39 8.54
C HIS A 83 2.78 -6.71 9.09
N SER A 84 3.61 -6.65 10.13
CA SER A 84 4.29 -7.82 10.69
C SER A 84 3.42 -8.71 11.59
N THR A 85 2.19 -8.28 11.87
CA THR A 85 1.26 -8.96 12.77
C THR A 85 -0.02 -9.39 12.04
N CYS A 86 -1.10 -9.58 12.81
CA CYS A 86 -2.37 -10.09 12.34
C CYS A 86 -3.49 -9.07 12.51
#